data_AF-A0A1E5LI31-F1
#
_entry.id   AF-A0A1E5LI31-F1
#
_cell.length_a   1.000
_cell.length_b   1.000
_cell.length_c   1.000
_cell.angle_alpha   90.00
_cell.angle_beta   90.00
_cell.angle_gamma   90.00
#
_symmetry.space_group_name_H-M   'P 1'
#
loop_
_entity.id
_entity.type
_entity.pdbx_description
1 polymer ?
#
loop_
_entity_poly.entity_id
_entity_poly.type
_entity_poly.pdbx_seq_one_letter_code
_entity_poly.pdbx_strand_id
1 'polypeptide(L)' 'MDGVFWITMFVGLLTVGSWIWYYASLGKRISSEEKEANRDLTYEINPFTGSSKHTNGNKKV' A
#
# COMPACT_ATOMS: atom_id res chain seq x y z
N MET A 1 11.21 18.04 -31.30
CA MET A 1 10.82 17.37 -30.04
C MET A 1 10.73 18.45 -28.98
N ASP A 2 9.51 18.86 -28.65
CA ASP A 2 9.24 20.03 -27.82
C ASP A 2 9.45 19.76 -26.32
N GLY A 3 9.84 20.78 -25.55
CA GLY A 3 10.08 20.64 -24.11
C GLY A 3 8.87 20.12 -23.32
N VAL A 4 7.66 20.40 -23.80
CA VAL A 4 6.39 19.90 -23.24
C VAL A 4 6.31 18.36 -23.30
N PHE A 5 6.85 17.74 -24.34
CA PHE A 5 6.88 16.28 -24.47
C PHE A 5 7.72 15.63 -23.37
N TRP A 6 8.93 16.16 -23.13
CA TRP A 6 9.82 15.65 -22.08
C TRP A 6 9.24 15.86 -20.67
N ILE A 7 8.65 17.04 -20.41
CA ILE A 7 7.99 17.32 -19.12
C ILE A 7 6.86 16.31 -18.87
N THR A 8 6.02 16.07 -19.87
CA THR A 8 4.90 15.12 -19.76
C THR A 8 5.41 13.69 -19.52
N MET A 9 6.48 13.29 -20.20
CA MET A 9 7.16 12.00 -20.00
C MET A 9 7.66 11.82 -18.56
N PHE A 10 8.35 12.81 -18.01
CA PHE A 10 8.87 12.73 -16.64
C PHE A 10 7.76 12.72 -15.59
N VAL A 11 6.72 13.54 -15.75
CA VAL A 11 5.56 13.55 -14.84
C VAL A 11 4.81 12.21 -14.90
N GLY A 12 4.63 11.65 -16.10
CA GLY A 12 4.05 10.32 -16.28
C GLY A 12 4.87 9.25 -15.56
N LEU A 13 6.18 9.24 -15.76
CA LEU A 13 7.09 8.27 -15.14
C LEU A 13 7.08 8.37 -13.60
N LEU A 14 7.08 9.60 -13.05
CA LEU A 14 7.02 9.82 -11.61
C LEU A 14 5.68 9.38 -11.00
N THR A 15 4.57 9.58 -11.72
CA THR A 15 3.24 9.18 -11.26
C THR A 15 3.14 7.66 -11.19
N VAL A 16 3.55 6.97 -12.25
CA VAL A 16 3.55 5.49 -12.29
C VAL A 16 4.52 4.92 -11.27
N GLY A 17 5.73 5.48 -11.15
CA GLY A 17 6.70 5.07 -10.14
C GLY A 17 6.17 5.21 -8.71
N SER A 18 5.52 6.33 -8.40
CA SER A 18 4.91 6.56 -7.09
C SER A 18 3.76 5.59 -6.81
N TRP A 19 2.95 5.29 -7.82
CA TRP A 19 1.87 4.31 -7.72
C TRP A 19 2.42 2.90 -7.38
N ILE A 20 3.44 2.45 -8.13
CA ILE A 20 4.07 1.14 -7.89
C ILE A 20 4.66 1.08 -6.48
N TRP A 21 5.36 2.14 -6.06
CA TRP A 21 5.94 2.21 -4.72
C TRP A 21 4.88 2.14 -3.61
N TYR A 22 3.76 2.83 -3.79
CA TYR A 22 2.64 2.79 -2.85
C TYR A 22 2.13 1.36 -2.65
N TYR A 23 1.84 0.63 -3.73
CA TYR A 23 1.38 -0.76 -3.64
C TYR A 23 2.45 -1.73 -3.12
N ALA A 24 3.72 -1.54 -3.49
CA ALA A 24 4.82 -2.34 -2.95
C ALA A 24 4.97 -2.14 -1.44
N SER A 25 4.85 -0.90 -0.96
CA SER A 25 4.93 -0.57 0.46
C SER A 25 3.74 -1.12 1.27
N LEU A 26 2.54 -1.11 0.67
CA LEU A 26 1.35 -1.76 1.22
C LEU A 26 1.56 -3.27 1.34
N GLY A 27 1.97 -3.94 0.26
CA GLY A 27 2.23 -5.39 0.28
C GLY A 27 3.27 -5.80 1.32
N LYS A 28 4.30 -4.97 1.54
CA LYS A 28 5.32 -5.21 2.57
C LYS A 28 4.76 -5.11 3.99
N ARG A 29 3.84 -4.17 4.25
CA ARG A 29 3.14 -4.05 5.54
C ARG A 29 2.20 -5.23 5.80
N ILE A 30 1.45 -5.61 4.77
CA ILE A 30 0.55 -6.77 4.77
C ILE A 30 1.31 -8.04 5.13
N SER A 31 2.41 -8.32 4.41
CA SER A 31 3.23 -9.52 4.65
C SER A 31 3.85 -9.52 6.06
N SER A 32 4.22 -8.37 6.61
CA SER A 32 4.68 -8.26 8.00
C SER A 32 3.56 -8.58 9.00
N GLU A 33 2.35 -8.04 8.81
CA GLU A 33 1.21 -8.33 9.67
C GLU A 33 0.77 -9.80 9.61
N GLU A 34 0.76 -10.42 8.42
CA GLU A 34 0.45 -11.84 8.27
C GLU A 34 1.47 -12.74 8.97
N LYS A 35 2.75 -12.35 8.94
CA LYS A 35 3.83 -13.07 9.61
C LYS A 35 3.77 -12.93 11.14
N GLU A 36 3.35 -11.77 11.65
CA GLU A 36 3.13 -11.53 13.08
C GLU A 36 1.86 -12.23 13.60
N ALA A 37 0.79 -12.24 12.81
CA ALA A 37 -0.47 -12.85 13.20
C ALA A 37 -0.52 -14.37 12.96
N ASN A 38 0.45 -14.94 12.24
CA ASN A 38 0.54 -16.37 11.89
C ASN A 38 -0.71 -16.92 11.19
N ARG A 39 -1.41 -16.08 10.43
CA ARG A 39 -2.64 -16.42 9.70
C ARG A 39 -2.79 -15.51 8.49
N ASP A 40 -3.34 -16.06 7.41
CA ASP A 40 -3.66 -15.30 6.19
C ASP A 40 -4.72 -14.25 6.54
N LEU A 41 -4.36 -12.98 6.39
CA LEU A 41 -5.26 -11.86 6.66
C LEU A 41 -5.65 -11.18 5.35
N THR A 42 -5.25 -11.71 4.18
CA THR A 42 -5.63 -11.24 2.84
C THR A 42 -7.10 -10.83 2.72
N TYR A 43 -8.04 -11.52 3.39
CA TYR A 43 -9.47 -11.22 3.37
C TYR A 43 -9.99 -10.27 4.48
N GLU A 44 -9.15 -9.96 5.48
CA GLU A 44 -9.43 -9.00 6.59
C GLU A 44 -8.57 -7.73 6.50
N ILE A 45 -7.58 -7.70 5.61
CA ILE A 45 -6.67 -6.58 5.39
C ILE A 45 -7.38 -5.49 4.58
N ASN A 46 -7.37 -4.28 5.12
CA ASN A 46 -7.90 -3.13 4.41
C ASN A 46 -6.95 -2.74 3.24
N PRO A 47 -7.43 -2.67 1.98
CA PRO A 47 -6.61 -2.40 0.80
C PRO A 47 -6.03 -0.97 0.77
N PHE A 48 -6.57 -0.04 1.54
CA PHE A 48 -6.10 1.35 1.62
C PHE A 48 -5.01 1.55 2.68
N THR A 49 -4.99 0.73 3.73
CA THR A 49 -4.05 0.87 4.86
C THR A 49 -3.04 -0.26 4.95
N GLY A 50 -3.27 -1.37 4.23
CA GLY A 50 -2.44 -2.58 4.29
C GLY A 50 -2.41 -3.19 5.68
N SER A 51 -3.47 -2.95 6.47
CA SER A 51 -3.55 -3.38 7.85
C SER A 51 -4.88 -4.06 8.14
N SER A 52 -4.78 -5.18 8.85
CA SER A 52 -5.84 -5.97 9.44
C SER A 52 -6.14 -5.59 10.88
N LYS A 53 -5.54 -4.49 11.39
CA LYS A 53 -6.02 -3.86 12.64
C LYS A 53 -7.42 -3.31 12.39
N HIS A 54 -8.38 -4.22 12.40
CA HIS A 54 -9.70 -3.97 12.91
C HIS A 54 -9.48 -3.17 14.19
N THR A 55 -10.15 -2.02 14.25
CA THR A 55 -10.40 -1.27 15.47
C THR A 55 -10.38 -2.22 16.66
N ASN A 56 -9.24 -2.27 17.38
CA ASN A 56 -9.21 -2.89 18.68
C ASN A 56 -9.88 -1.87 19.59
N GLY A 57 -11.18 -1.72 19.38
CA GLY A 57 -12.11 -1.23 20.36
C GLY A 57 -11.92 -2.16 21.54
N ASN A 58 -11.08 -1.68 22.46
CA ASN A 58 -11.05 -2.13 23.82
C ASN A 58 -12.49 -2.35 24.30
N LYS A 59 -12.87 -3.61 24.50
CA LYS A 59 -13.73 -3.99 25.60
C LYS A 59 -13.10 -5.18 26.30
N LYS A 60 -12.15 -4.87 27.18
CA LYS A 60 -12.20 -5.49 28.50
C LYS A 60 -13.31 -4.75 29.26
N VAL A 61 -14.49 -5.36 29.35
CA VAL A 61 -15.41 -5.45 30.50
C VAL A 61 -16.64 -6.25 30.09
#